data_AF-A0A7W0XP32-F1
#
_entry.id   AF-A0A7W0XP32-F1
#
_cell.length_a   1.000
_cell.length_b   1.000
_cell.length_c   1.000
_cell.angle_alpha   90.00
_cell.angle_beta   90.00
_cell.angle_gamma   90.00
#
_symmetry.space_group_name_H-M   'P 1'
#
loop_
_entity.id
_entity.type
_entity.pdbx_description
1 polymer ?
#
loop_
_entity_poly.entity_id
_entity_poly.type
_entity_poly.pdbx_seq_one_letter_code
_entity_poly.pdbx_strand_id
1 'polypeptide(L)'
;YQETGPDYIYSLLTGYQEAPADTEMLEGQYYNPYFVSGVGIAMPPPLADGQLTYAQNSDESLENDVPETVDQYSMDVAAFLMWAAEPHMVERKSMGLVVMVFLIILAGLVYYTKKKVWAYSPGEGAY
;
A
#
# COMPACT_ATOMS: atom_id res chain seq x y z
N TYR A 1 8.13 13.33 -0.40
CA TYR A 1 6.93 12.58 -0.80
C TYR A 1 7.18 11.10 -0.53
N GLN A 2 6.72 10.58 0.61
CA GLN A 2 6.73 9.15 0.96
C GLN A 2 5.40 8.47 0.54
N GLU A 3 4.68 9.07 -0.41
CA GLU A 3 3.24 8.84 -0.60
C GLU A 3 2.90 7.49 -1.25
N THR A 4 3.86 6.79 -1.85
CA THR A 4 3.62 5.53 -2.56
C THR A 4 3.83 4.28 -1.69
N GLY A 5 4.23 4.42 -0.41
CA GLY A 5 4.31 3.32 0.56
C GLY A 5 4.99 2.05 0.03
N PRO A 6 4.31 0.88 -0.02
CA PRO A 6 4.88 -0.37 -0.54
C PRO A 6 5.27 -0.32 -2.02
N ASP A 7 4.55 0.44 -2.86
CA ASP A 7 4.85 0.55 -4.29
C ASP A 7 6.19 1.23 -4.51
N TYR A 8 6.55 2.21 -3.66
CA TYR A 8 7.86 2.83 -3.69
C TYR A 8 8.97 1.82 -3.42
N ILE A 9 8.78 0.96 -2.41
CA ILE A 9 9.76 -0.09 -2.08
C ILE A 9 9.91 -1.05 -3.24
N TYR A 10 8.79 -1.49 -3.83
CA TYR A 10 8.79 -2.35 -5.00
C TYR A 10 9.56 -1.73 -6.17
N SER A 11 9.24 -0.48 -6.54
CA SER A 11 9.92 0.22 -7.65
C SER A 11 11.39 0.46 -7.36
N LEU A 12 11.75 0.72 -6.09
CA LEU A 12 13.14 0.89 -5.69
C LEU A 12 13.92 -0.42 -5.85
N LEU A 13 13.36 -1.55 -5.42
CA LEU A 13 14.03 -2.85 -5.49
C LEU A 13 14.16 -3.38 -6.92
N THR A 14 13.17 -3.13 -7.77
CA THR A 14 13.16 -3.55 -9.18
C THR A 14 13.86 -2.58 -10.14
N GLY A 15 14.13 -1.35 -9.70
CA GLY A 15 14.53 -0.24 -10.57
C GLY A 15 16.04 -0.02 -10.77
N TYR A 16 16.90 -0.90 -10.26
CA TYR A 16 18.35 -0.78 -10.48
C TYR A 16 18.68 -0.96 -11.96
N GLN A 17 19.39 0.00 -12.55
CA GLN A 17 19.81 -0.04 -13.96
C GLN A 17 21.16 0.67 -14.15
N GLU A 18 21.75 0.53 -15.33
CA GLU A 18 22.96 1.27 -15.67
C GLU A 18 22.66 2.77 -15.81
N ALA A 19 23.60 3.61 -15.33
CA ALA A 19 23.46 5.06 -15.43
C ALA A 19 23.49 5.49 -16.91
N PRO A 20 22.60 6.38 -17.36
CA PRO A 20 22.70 7.00 -18.68
C PRO A 20 24.07 7.67 -18.86
N ALA A 21 24.56 7.72 -20.10
CA ALA A 21 25.90 8.24 -20.41
C ALA A 21 26.17 9.66 -19.90
N ASP A 22 25.11 10.47 -19.74
CA ASP A 22 25.19 11.87 -19.31
C ASP A 22 25.13 12.03 -17.78
N THR A 23 25.05 10.93 -17.03
CA THR A 23 24.86 10.93 -15.57
C THR A 23 26.17 10.58 -14.86
N GLU A 24 26.77 11.57 -14.20
CA GLU A 24 27.92 11.33 -13.33
C GLU A 24 27.46 10.71 -12.00
N MET A 25 27.96 9.51 -11.72
CA MET A 25 27.72 8.79 -10.47
C MET A 25 28.91 8.97 -9.53
N LEU A 26 28.65 9.26 -8.26
CA LEU A 26 29.72 9.26 -7.25
C LEU A 26 30.18 7.83 -6.97
N GLU A 27 31.44 7.69 -6.54
CA GLU A 27 31.98 6.39 -6.14
C GLU A 27 31.14 5.75 -5.03
N GLY A 28 30.81 4.46 -5.20
CA GLY A 28 29.96 3.71 -4.26
C GLY A 28 28.46 3.97 -4.41
N GLN A 29 28.03 4.77 -5.39
CA GLN A 29 26.61 4.94 -5.71
C GLN A 29 26.19 4.07 -6.90
N TYR A 30 24.93 3.68 -6.87
CA TYR A 30 24.24 2.88 -7.89
C TYR A 30 23.08 3.69 -8.46
N TYR A 31 22.84 3.56 -9.76
CA TYR A 31 21.79 4.32 -10.41
C TYR A 31 20.43 3.65 -10.18
N ASN A 32 19.47 4.44 -9.70
CA ASN A 32 18.08 4.04 -9.54
C ASN A 32 17.16 5.25 -9.76
N PRO A 33 16.35 5.27 -10.82
CA PRO A 33 15.53 6.42 -11.17
C PRO A 33 14.35 6.64 -10.20
N TYR A 34 14.02 5.63 -9.38
CA TYR A 34 12.93 5.72 -8.42
C TYR A 34 13.39 6.28 -7.08
N PHE A 35 14.69 6.38 -6.80
CA PHE A 35 15.18 6.87 -5.52
C PHE A 35 14.78 8.34 -5.28
N VAL A 36 14.06 8.61 -4.18
CA VAL A 36 13.45 9.93 -3.94
C VAL A 36 14.44 11.06 -3.68
N SER A 37 15.68 10.73 -3.28
CA SER A 37 16.69 11.73 -2.91
C SER A 37 17.65 12.06 -4.07
N GLY A 38 17.39 11.53 -5.27
CA GLY A 38 18.24 11.70 -6.45
C GLY A 38 18.38 10.39 -7.22
N VAL A 39 19.24 10.38 -8.24
CA VAL A 39 19.45 9.17 -9.07
C VAL A 39 20.46 8.19 -8.50
N GLY A 40 21.30 8.65 -7.57
CA GLY A 40 22.37 7.85 -6.97
C GLY A 40 22.04 7.39 -5.56
N ILE A 41 21.92 6.08 -5.38
CA ILE A 41 21.72 5.43 -4.08
C ILE A 41 23.00 4.71 -3.64
N ALA A 42 23.39 4.85 -2.37
CA ALA A 42 24.57 4.17 -1.81
C ALA A 42 24.32 2.68 -1.46
N MET A 43 23.23 2.10 -1.98
CA MET A 43 22.83 0.72 -1.74
C MET A 43 23.07 -0.07 -3.02
N PRO A 44 23.85 -1.17 -3.00
CA PRO A 44 23.97 -2.06 -4.14
C PRO A 44 22.64 -2.79 -4.41
N PRO A 45 22.42 -3.31 -5.63
CA PRO A 45 21.27 -4.16 -5.94
C PRO A 45 21.18 -5.33 -4.93
N PRO A 46 20.13 -5.42 -4.11
CA PRO A 46 20.06 -6.39 -3.01
C PRO A 46 19.54 -7.78 -3.43
N LEU A 47 18.89 -7.85 -4.58
CA LEU A 47 18.16 -9.03 -5.07
C LEU A 47 18.65 -9.42 -6.47
N ALA A 48 18.69 -10.73 -6.71
CA ALA A 48 18.93 -11.35 -8.00
C ALA A 48 17.96 -12.53 -8.17
N ASP A 49 17.65 -12.88 -9.42
CA ASP A 49 16.81 -14.05 -9.72
C ASP A 49 17.46 -15.33 -9.18
N GLY A 50 16.65 -16.24 -8.63
CA GLY A 50 17.10 -17.51 -8.05
C GLY A 50 17.95 -17.38 -6.78
N GLN A 51 18.01 -16.19 -6.15
CA GLN A 51 18.81 -15.97 -4.94
C GLN A 51 18.27 -16.73 -3.71
N LEU A 52 16.97 -17.02 -3.68
CA LEU A 52 16.28 -17.64 -2.54
C LEU A 52 15.20 -18.61 -3.03
N THR A 53 15.14 -19.80 -2.42
CA THR A 53 14.05 -20.75 -2.63
C THR A 53 13.03 -20.63 -1.52
N TYR A 54 11.76 -20.51 -1.90
CA TYR A 54 10.65 -20.48 -0.95
C TYR A 54 10.53 -21.83 -0.24
N ALA A 55 10.23 -21.79 1.06
CA ALA A 55 9.99 -23.01 1.81
C ALA A 55 8.72 -23.68 1.29
N GLN A 56 8.77 -25.00 1.06
CA GLN A 56 7.59 -25.73 0.63
C GLN A 56 6.50 -25.69 1.70
N ASN A 57 5.28 -25.38 1.26
CA ASN A 57 4.07 -25.49 2.06
C ASN A 57 3.93 -26.94 2.55
N SER A 58 3.59 -27.14 3.83
CA SER A 58 3.23 -28.46 4.35
C SER A 58 1.85 -28.95 3.86
N ASP A 59 1.12 -28.09 3.17
CA ASP A 59 -0.18 -28.39 2.59
C ASP A 59 0.01 -28.73 1.10
N GLU A 60 -0.02 -30.03 0.77
CA GLU A 60 0.12 -30.53 -0.61
C GLU A 60 -0.99 -30.03 -1.56
N SER A 61 -2.07 -29.44 -1.03
CA SER A 61 -3.15 -28.88 -1.86
C SER A 61 -2.83 -27.49 -2.44
N LEU A 62 -1.77 -26.83 -1.96
CA LEU A 62 -1.33 -25.52 -2.44
C LEU A 62 -0.12 -25.71 -3.35
N GLU A 63 -0.26 -25.30 -4.61
CA GLU A 63 0.81 -25.34 -5.60
C GLU A 63 2.02 -24.53 -5.10
N ASN A 64 3.18 -25.19 -4.99
CA ASN A 64 4.44 -24.64 -4.48
C ASN A 64 5.27 -23.98 -5.60
N ASP A 65 4.63 -23.46 -6.66
CA ASP A 65 5.34 -22.87 -7.80
C ASP A 65 5.36 -21.35 -7.70
N VAL A 66 6.06 -20.84 -6.68
CA VAL A 66 6.30 -19.39 -6.53
C VAL A 66 7.53 -19.03 -7.36
N PRO A 67 7.43 -18.10 -8.33
CA PRO A 67 8.57 -17.71 -9.15
C PRO A 67 9.72 -17.14 -8.31
N GLU A 68 10.92 -17.65 -8.52
CA GLU A 68 12.14 -17.17 -7.86
C GLU A 68 12.74 -15.98 -8.61
N THR A 69 11.99 -14.89 -8.75
CA THR A 69 12.37 -13.70 -9.52
C THR A 69 12.48 -12.46 -8.64
N VAL A 70 13.30 -11.48 -9.06
CA VAL A 70 13.41 -10.17 -8.40
C VAL A 70 12.05 -9.48 -8.27
N ASP A 71 11.18 -9.62 -9.27
CA ASP A 71 9.81 -9.10 -9.27
C ASP A 71 9.00 -9.66 -8.09
N GLN A 72 8.96 -10.99 -7.95
CA GLN A 72 8.25 -11.68 -6.88
C GLN A 72 8.85 -11.36 -5.51
N TYR A 73 10.18 -11.42 -5.37
CA TYR A 73 10.87 -11.06 -4.13
C TYR A 73 10.57 -9.62 -3.72
N SER A 74 10.58 -8.68 -4.66
CA SER A 74 10.32 -7.26 -4.38
C SER A 74 8.88 -7.04 -3.92
N MET A 75 7.91 -7.75 -4.53
CA MET A 75 6.51 -7.69 -4.13
C MET A 75 6.31 -8.24 -2.71
N ASP A 76 6.93 -9.37 -2.39
CA ASP A 76 6.82 -10.00 -1.06
C ASP A 76 7.49 -9.17 0.03
N VAL A 77 8.67 -8.61 -0.24
CA VAL A 77 9.36 -7.71 0.70
C VAL A 77 8.53 -6.44 0.94
N ALA A 78 7.98 -5.83 -0.11
CA ALA A 78 7.11 -4.66 0.02
C ALA A 78 5.85 -4.97 0.82
N ALA A 79 5.21 -6.11 0.56
CA ALA A 79 4.04 -6.57 1.30
C ALA A 79 4.36 -6.84 2.78
N PHE A 80 5.47 -7.50 3.06
CA PHE A 80 5.94 -7.76 4.42
C PHE A 80 6.25 -6.47 5.18
N LEU A 81 6.94 -5.51 4.56
CA LEU A 81 7.24 -4.22 5.18
C LEU A 81 5.98 -3.39 5.41
N MET A 82 4.99 -3.46 4.52
CA MET A 82 3.69 -2.83 4.74
C MET A 82 2.95 -3.45 5.93
N TRP A 83 2.95 -4.78 6.03
CA TRP A 83 2.41 -5.47 7.20
C TRP A 83 3.17 -5.10 8.47
N ALA A 84 4.50 -5.05 8.43
CA ALA A 84 5.33 -4.68 9.58
C ALA A 84 5.08 -3.24 10.03
N ALA A 85 4.82 -2.33 9.08
CA ALA A 85 4.42 -0.95 9.37
C ALA A 85 3.00 -0.85 9.95
N GLU A 86 2.09 -1.75 9.55
CA GLU A 86 0.70 -1.75 9.99
C GLU A 86 0.10 -3.15 10.24
N PRO A 87 0.44 -3.80 11.38
CA PRO A 87 0.03 -5.18 11.64
C PRO A 87 -1.48 -5.34 11.87
N HIS A 88 -2.17 -4.27 12.28
CA HIS A 88 -3.62 -4.26 12.55
C HIS A 88 -4.47 -3.87 11.34
N MET A 89 -3.90 -3.81 10.14
CA MET A 89 -4.59 -3.32 8.94
C MET A 89 -5.90 -4.06 8.64
N VAL A 90 -5.89 -5.39 8.78
CA VAL A 90 -7.07 -6.22 8.50
C VAL A 90 -8.20 -5.90 9.47
N GLU A 91 -7.90 -5.83 10.76
CA GLU A 91 -8.86 -5.49 11.81
C GLU A 91 -9.40 -4.07 11.65
N ARG A 92 -8.52 -3.11 11.34
CA ARG A 92 -8.93 -1.72 11.07
C ARG A 92 -9.87 -1.63 9.87
N LYS A 93 -9.58 -2.34 8.77
CA LYS A 93 -10.41 -2.36 7.57
C LYS A 93 -11.77 -3.03 7.81
N SER A 94 -11.80 -4.15 8.52
CA SER A 94 -13.06 -4.85 8.83
C SER A 94 -13.95 -4.01 9.75
N MET A 95 -13.39 -3.42 10.81
CA MET A 95 -14.11 -2.51 11.70
C MET A 95 -14.61 -1.27 10.97
N GLY A 96 -13.76 -0.68 10.12
CA GLY A 96 -14.13 0.46 9.28
C GLY A 96 -15.35 0.17 8.39
N LEU A 97 -15.43 -1.02 7.78
CA LEU A 97 -16.59 -1.42 6.99
C LEU A 97 -17.87 -1.49 7.83
N VAL A 98 -17.81 -2.10 9.02
CA VAL A 98 -18.95 -2.18 9.94
C VAL A 98 -19.43 -0.77 10.34
N VAL A 99 -18.49 0.12 10.68
CA VAL A 99 -18.80 1.51 11.04
C VAL A 99 -19.42 2.28 9.88
N MET A 100 -18.91 2.13 8.65
CA MET A 100 -19.49 2.78 7.47
C MET A 100 -20.95 2.37 7.24
N VAL A 101 -21.25 1.08 7.34
CA VAL A 101 -22.63 0.57 7.20
C VAL A 101 -23.53 1.14 8.29
N PHE A 102 -23.07 1.13 9.54
CA PHE A 102 -23.81 1.74 10.66
C PHE A 102 -24.10 3.22 10.43
N LEU A 103 -23.09 3.99 9.99
CA LEU A 103 -23.23 5.42 9.74
C LEU A 103 -24.19 5.73 8.58
N ILE A 104 -24.22 4.92 7.52
CA ILE A 104 -25.19 5.08 6.43
C ILE A 104 -26.63 4.90 6.93
N ILE A 105 -26.86 3.87 7.74
CA ILE A 105 -28.18 3.61 8.34
C ILE A 105 -28.57 4.75 9.28
N LEU A 106 -27.66 5.13 10.19
CA LEU A 106 -27.89 6.21 11.14
C LEU A 106 -28.17 7.54 10.42
N ALA A 107 -27.38 7.87 9.38
CA ALA A 107 -27.59 9.07 8.57
C ALA A 107 -28.96 9.06 7.90
N GLY A 108 -29.41 7.92 7.38
CA GLY A 108 -30.77 7.75 6.86
C GLY A 108 -31.83 8.04 7.92
N LEU A 109 -31.73 7.42 9.10
CA LEU A 109 -32.68 7.63 10.20
C LEU A 109 -32.71 9.08 10.68
N VAL A 110 -31.55 9.71 10.86
CA VAL A 110 -31.42 11.12 11.25
C VAL A 110 -32.02 12.03 10.18
N TYR A 111 -31.78 11.75 8.90
CA TYR A 111 -32.35 12.51 7.79
C TYR A 111 -33.89 12.44 7.77
N TYR A 112 -34.47 11.25 7.91
CA TYR A 112 -35.93 11.09 7.98
C TYR A 112 -36.51 11.76 9.22
N THR A 113 -35.85 11.64 10.38
CA THR A 113 -36.27 12.29 11.63
C THR A 113 -36.25 13.81 11.49
N LYS A 114 -35.18 14.38 10.94
CA LYS A 114 -35.08 15.82 10.62
C LYS A 114 -36.24 16.26 9.73
N LYS A 115 -36.48 15.55 8.62
CA LYS A 115 -37.56 15.88 7.67
C LYS A 115 -38.93 15.86 8.34
N LYS A 116 -39.20 14.90 9.21
CA LYS A 116 -40.49 14.79 9.93
C LYS A 116 -40.69 15.90 10.96
N VAL A 117 -39.65 16.21 11.74
CA VAL A 117 -39.72 17.29 12.76
C VAL A 117 -39.88 18.66 12.09
N TRP A 118 -39.14 18.92 11.02
CA TRP A 118 -39.22 20.20 10.31
C TRP A 118 -40.50 20.37 9.48
N ALA A 119 -41.14 19.28 9.07
CA ALA A 119 -42.49 19.33 8.51
C ALA A 119 -43.57 19.66 9.56
N TYR A 120 -43.29 19.43 10.85
CA TYR A 120 -44.21 19.70 11.96
C TYR A 120 -43.98 21.07 12.61
N SER A 121 -42.88 21.76 12.31
CA SER A 121 -42.67 23.13 12.77
C SER A 121 -43.72 24.04 12.11
N PRO A 122 -44.70 24.59 12.85
CA PRO A 122 -45.56 25.63 12.32
C PRO A 122 -44.66 26.81 11.97
N GLY A 123 -44.80 27.36 10.77
CA GLY A 123 -43.94 28.46 10.32
C GLY A 123 -43.95 29.61 11.32
N GLU A 124 -42.77 30.17 11.59
CA GLU A 124 -42.63 31.58 11.94
C GLU A 124 -43.27 32.37 10.79
N GLY A 125 -44.55 32.70 10.94
CA GLY A 125 -45.38 33.19 9.85
C GLY A 125 -46.86 33.23 10.20
N ALA A 126 -47.20 33.61 11.43
CA ALA A 126 -48.50 34.17 11.74
C ALA A 126 -48.25 35.43 12.59
N TYR A 127 -48.63 36.56 12.01
CA TYR A 127 -48.57 37.92 12.54
C TYR A 127 -49.04 38.04 14.00
#